data_AF-A0A0F9EDZ9-F1
#
_entry.id   AF-A0A0F9EDZ9-F1
#
_cell.length_a   1.000
_cell.length_b   1.000
_cell.length_c   1.000
_cell.angle_alpha   90.00
_cell.angle_beta   90.00
_cell.angle_gamma   90.00
#
_symmetry.space_group_name_H-M   'P 1'
#
loop_
_entity.id
_entity.type
_entity.pdbx_description
1 polymer ?
#
loop_
_entity_poly.entity_id
_entity_poly.type
_entity_poly.pdbx_seq_one_letter_code
_entity_poly.pdbx_strand_id
1 'polypeptide(L)'
;QKDVEEMIGEIKGKILIRGFRGKPPLDEKSFIQTLLKIGQLGIDAAGLYESMDFNPLLLTRQETVALDAKVILTKDAMEAVKSRFKNPEDPLKMVIVRDMWLTGFDAPCAHTMYVDKIMKGHNLMQAIARVNRVF
;
A
#
# COMPACT_ATOMS: atom_id res chain seq x y z
N GLN A 1 19.63 11.80 -9.47
CA GLN A 1 18.85 12.74 -10.31
C GLN A 1 19.15 12.52 -11.78
N LYS A 2 20.41 12.63 -12.22
CA LYS A 2 20.82 12.40 -13.62
C LYS A 2 20.30 11.07 -14.20
N ASP A 3 20.40 9.97 -13.45
CA ASP A 3 19.91 8.65 -13.88
C ASP A 3 18.39 8.62 -14.15
N VAL A 4 17.61 9.37 -13.37
CA VAL A 4 16.14 9.46 -13.55
C VAL A 4 15.79 10.29 -14.78
N GLU A 5 16.53 11.37 -15.02
CA GLU A 5 16.39 12.20 -16.22
C GLU A 5 16.73 11.40 -17.49
N GLU A 6 17.79 10.61 -17.46
CA GLU A 6 18.18 9.69 -18.54
C GLU A 6 17.09 8.63 -18.78
N MET A 7 16.60 7.98 -17.72
CA MET A 7 15.52 7.01 -17.81
C MET A 7 14.27 7.60 -18.47
N ILE A 8 13.84 8.82 -18.08
CA ILE A 8 12.68 9.49 -18.70
C ILE A 8 12.94 9.76 -20.19
N GLY A 9 14.17 10.12 -20.55
CA GLY A 9 14.59 10.33 -21.93
C GLY A 9 14.44 9.10 -22.83
N GLU A 10 14.43 7.89 -22.27
CA GLU A 10 14.29 6.62 -22.98
C GLU A 10 12.84 6.12 -23.07
N ILE A 11 11.93 6.66 -22.26
CA ILE A 11 10.52 6.23 -22.24
C ILE A 11 9.84 6.61 -23.57
N LYS A 12 9.15 5.64 -24.18
CA LYS A 12 8.35 5.83 -25.41
C LYS A 12 7.35 7.00 -25.32
N GLY A 13 6.82 7.24 -24.12
CA GLY A 13 5.86 8.30 -23.80
C GLY A 13 6.43 9.71 -23.58
N LYS A 14 7.75 9.95 -23.71
CA LYS A 14 8.37 11.27 -23.42
C LYS A 14 7.76 12.44 -24.21
N ILE A 15 7.23 12.18 -25.40
CA ILE A 15 6.56 13.18 -26.24
C ILE A 15 5.29 13.70 -25.55
N LEU A 16 4.59 12.87 -24.78
CA LEU A 16 3.39 13.30 -24.04
C LEU A 16 3.75 14.21 -22.86
N ILE A 17 4.93 14.01 -22.26
CA ILE A 17 5.45 14.85 -21.16
C ILE A 17 5.88 16.22 -21.71
N ARG A 18 6.58 16.25 -22.85
CA ARG A 18 7.10 17.48 -23.47
C ARG A 18 6.06 18.27 -24.27
N GLY A 19 4.83 17.79 -24.33
CA GLY A 19 3.73 18.39 -25.08
C GLY A 19 3.52 17.74 -26.45
N PHE A 20 2.26 17.47 -26.78
CA PHE A 20 1.89 16.75 -28.00
C PHE A 20 0.58 17.29 -28.59
N ARG A 21 0.54 17.49 -29.92
CA ARG A 21 -0.64 17.96 -30.68
C ARG A 21 -1.32 19.19 -30.06
N GLY A 22 -0.56 20.27 -29.88
CA GLY A 22 -1.07 21.51 -29.31
C GLY A 22 -1.36 21.44 -27.80
N LYS A 23 -1.22 20.26 -27.17
CA LYS A 23 -1.20 20.18 -25.72
C LYS A 23 0.16 20.67 -25.21
N PRO A 24 0.16 21.65 -24.32
CA PRO A 24 1.38 22.15 -23.67
C PRO A 24 2.05 21.08 -22.80
N PRO A 25 3.35 21.23 -22.48
CA PRO A 25 4.12 20.29 -21.67
C PRO A 25 3.54 20.13 -20.25
N LEU A 26 3.78 18.95 -19.69
CA LEU A 26 3.57 18.61 -18.28
C LEU A 26 4.77 19.06 -17.44
N ASP A 27 4.63 19.03 -16.12
CA ASP A 27 5.72 19.34 -15.21
C ASP A 27 6.67 18.13 -15.07
N GLU A 28 7.66 18.07 -15.96
CA GLU A 28 8.71 17.02 -15.93
C GLU A 28 9.54 17.10 -14.65
N LYS A 29 9.73 18.29 -14.07
CA LYS A 29 10.51 18.46 -12.84
C LYS A 29 9.78 17.85 -11.65
N SER A 30 8.48 18.09 -11.51
CA SER A 30 7.68 17.45 -10.46
C SER A 30 7.71 15.93 -10.59
N PHE A 31 7.69 15.41 -11.82
CA PHE A 31 7.78 13.97 -12.04
C PHE A 31 9.11 13.37 -11.57
N ILE A 32 10.23 13.97 -11.95
CA ILE A 32 11.57 13.56 -11.48
C ILE A 32 11.64 13.59 -9.96
N GLN A 33 11.16 14.68 -9.34
CA GLN A 33 11.15 14.83 -7.89
C GLN A 33 10.31 13.77 -7.20
N THR A 34 9.12 13.45 -7.75
CA THR A 34 8.27 12.37 -7.21
C THR A 34 8.96 11.01 -7.31
N LEU A 35 9.62 10.69 -8.43
CA LEU A 35 10.37 9.44 -8.59
C LEU A 35 11.54 9.34 -7.60
N LEU A 36 12.28 10.43 -7.39
CA LEU A 36 13.37 10.47 -6.40
C LEU A 36 12.84 10.28 -4.97
N LYS A 37 11.71 10.92 -4.63
CA LYS A 37 11.06 10.76 -3.31
C LYS A 37 10.57 9.33 -3.08
N ILE A 38 9.99 8.68 -4.10
CA ILE A 38 9.60 7.27 -4.05
C ILE A 38 10.84 6.38 -3.83
N GLY A 39 11.95 6.66 -4.52
CA GLY A 39 13.21 5.95 -4.32
C GLY A 39 13.75 6.11 -2.90
N GLN A 40 13.76 7.33 -2.37
CA GLN A 40 14.19 7.60 -0.99
C GLN A 40 13.29 6.90 0.03
N LEU A 41 11.97 6.94 -0.17
CA LEU A 41 11.02 6.22 0.68
C LEU A 41 11.33 4.71 0.74
N GLY A 42 11.70 4.11 -0.39
CA GLY A 42 12.13 2.71 -0.42
C GLY A 42 13.40 2.45 0.40
N ILE A 43 14.37 3.35 0.34
CA ILE A 43 15.59 3.24 1.15
C ILE A 43 15.27 3.40 2.64
N ASP A 44 14.48 4.41 3.00
CA ASP A 44 14.13 4.71 4.40
C ASP A 44 13.30 3.59 5.04
N ALA A 45 12.47 2.91 4.24
CA ALA A 45 11.65 1.78 4.68
C ALA A 45 12.33 0.41 4.48
N ALA A 46 13.62 0.36 4.14
CA ALA A 46 14.32 -0.88 3.84
C ALA A 46 14.17 -1.90 4.99
N GLY A 47 13.89 -3.16 4.63
CA GLY A 47 13.65 -4.25 5.58
C GLY A 47 12.22 -4.35 6.12
N LEU A 48 11.38 -3.33 5.91
CA LEU A 48 9.97 -3.36 6.29
C LEU A 48 9.06 -3.90 5.18
N TYR A 49 9.51 -3.85 3.92
CA TYR A 49 8.74 -4.28 2.75
C TYR A 49 9.51 -5.27 1.86
N GLU A 50 8.76 -6.13 1.17
CA GLU A 50 9.22 -6.99 0.09
C GLU A 50 9.09 -6.29 -1.27
N SER A 51 7.99 -5.57 -1.50
CA SER A 51 7.82 -4.73 -2.69
C SER A 51 6.93 -3.51 -2.44
N MET A 52 7.16 -2.46 -3.22
CA MET A 52 6.26 -1.30 -3.31
C MET A 52 5.97 -1.02 -4.78
N ASP A 53 4.71 -0.78 -5.11
CA ASP A 53 4.22 -0.49 -6.45
C ASP A 53 3.37 0.77 -6.41
N PHE A 54 3.80 1.81 -7.13
CA PHE A 54 3.14 3.11 -7.20
C PHE A 54 2.54 3.29 -8.58
N ASN A 55 1.25 3.00 -8.69
CA ASN A 55 0.56 2.99 -9.97
C ASN A 55 -0.94 3.20 -9.79
N PRO A 56 -1.56 4.24 -10.41
CA PRO A 56 -0.97 5.16 -11.39
C PRO A 56 -0.31 6.39 -10.76
N LEU A 57 0.74 6.88 -11.45
CA LEU A 57 1.28 8.22 -11.25
C LEU A 57 0.60 9.19 -12.21
N LEU A 58 -0.12 10.17 -11.67
CA LEU A 58 -0.77 11.23 -12.43
C LEU A 58 0.17 12.42 -12.57
N LEU A 59 0.66 12.64 -13.78
CA LEU A 59 1.47 13.80 -14.13
C LEU A 59 0.56 14.90 -14.66
N THR A 60 0.64 16.07 -14.04
CA THR A 60 -0.10 17.26 -14.45
C THR A 60 0.87 18.36 -14.90
N ARG A 61 0.34 19.56 -15.14
CA ARG A 61 1.14 20.73 -15.53
C ARG A 61 1.68 21.51 -14.33
N GLN A 62 1.31 21.09 -13.12
CA GLN A 62 1.66 21.75 -11.86
C GLN A 62 2.40 20.82 -10.91
N GLU A 63 2.04 19.53 -10.93
CA GLU A 63 2.60 18.53 -10.03
C GLU A 63 2.42 17.09 -10.53
N THR A 64 3.08 16.16 -9.84
CA THR A 64 2.90 14.72 -10.04
C THR A 64 2.43 14.08 -8.75
N VAL A 65 1.32 13.34 -8.83
CA VAL A 65 0.67 12.69 -7.69
C VAL A 65 0.61 11.18 -7.90
N ALA A 66 0.99 10.40 -6.89
CA ALA A 66 0.68 8.97 -6.86
C ALA A 66 -0.77 8.78 -6.42
N LEU A 67 -1.61 8.22 -7.29
CA LEU A 67 -3.04 8.03 -6.98
C LEU A 67 -3.30 6.76 -6.17
N ASP A 68 -2.43 5.76 -6.33
CA ASP A 68 -2.51 4.51 -5.60
C ASP A 68 -1.10 3.98 -5.32
N ALA A 69 -0.98 3.22 -4.24
CA ALA A 69 0.25 2.58 -3.82
C ALA A 69 -0.05 1.25 -3.13
N LYS A 70 0.61 0.19 -3.59
CA LYS A 70 0.55 -1.14 -2.99
C LYS A 70 1.89 -1.47 -2.37
N VAL A 71 1.90 -1.68 -1.06
CA VAL A 71 3.09 -2.08 -0.30
C VAL A 71 2.88 -3.50 0.23
N ILE A 72 3.80 -4.40 -0.08
CA ILE A 72 3.87 -5.73 0.48
C ILE A 72 4.91 -5.72 1.58
N LEU A 73 4.50 -5.95 2.83
CA LEU A 73 5.38 -5.97 3.99
C LEU A 73 6.19 -7.27 4.06
N THR A 74 7.37 -7.20 4.70
CA THR A 74 8.10 -8.42 5.09
C THR A 74 7.31 -9.24 6.10
N LYS A 75 7.63 -10.53 6.21
CA LYS A 75 7.03 -11.41 7.22
C LYS A 75 7.17 -10.85 8.63
N ASP A 76 8.36 -10.38 8.99
CA ASP A 76 8.63 -9.83 10.33
C ASP A 76 7.83 -8.57 10.60
N ALA A 77 7.74 -7.66 9.62
CA ALA A 77 6.89 -6.47 9.73
C ALA A 77 5.40 -6.83 9.86
N MET A 78 4.94 -7.87 9.15
CA MET A 78 3.57 -8.36 9.25
C MET A 78 3.29 -9.01 10.63
N GLU A 79 4.24 -9.73 11.22
CA GLU A 79 4.13 -10.24 12.59
C GLU A 79 4.14 -9.11 13.63
N ALA A 80 4.89 -8.04 13.41
CA ALA A 80 4.85 -6.86 14.27
C ALA A 80 3.45 -6.22 14.27
N VAL A 81 2.79 -6.10 13.10
CA VAL A 81 1.41 -5.60 13.00
C VAL A 81 0.43 -6.51 13.76
N LYS A 82 0.58 -7.83 13.64
CA LYS A 82 -0.22 -8.81 14.41
C LYS A 82 -0.05 -8.61 15.92
N SER A 83 1.18 -8.45 16.38
CA SER A 83 1.50 -8.24 17.81
C SER A 83 0.88 -6.96 18.34
N ARG A 84 1.03 -5.86 17.59
CA ARG A 84 0.44 -4.55 17.92
C ARG A 84 -1.07 -4.62 18.06
N PHE A 85 -1.77 -5.26 17.11
CA PHE A 85 -3.23 -5.36 17.16
C PHE A 85 -3.74 -6.16 18.37
N LYS A 86 -2.95 -7.12 18.88
CA LYS A 86 -3.32 -7.89 20.09
C LYS A 86 -3.17 -7.08 21.38
N ASN A 87 -2.45 -5.96 21.36
CA ASN A 87 -2.25 -5.11 22.52
C ASN A 87 -3.43 -4.12 22.67
N PRO A 88 -4.27 -4.23 23.72
CA PRO A 88 -5.40 -3.33 23.94
C PRO A 88 -5.00 -1.86 24.13
N GLU A 89 -3.75 -1.57 24.48
CA GLU A 89 -3.24 -0.21 24.69
C GLU A 89 -2.59 0.39 23.42
N ASP A 90 -2.33 -0.42 22.38
CA ASP A 90 -1.73 0.10 21.14
C ASP A 90 -2.72 0.98 20.36
N PRO A 91 -2.30 2.11 19.76
CA PRO A 91 -3.19 2.95 18.95
C PRO A 91 -3.79 2.25 17.73
N LEU A 92 -3.26 1.12 17.26
CA LEU A 92 -3.81 0.33 16.17
C LEU A 92 -5.08 -0.42 16.60
N LYS A 93 -6.26 0.16 16.33
CA LYS A 93 -7.56 -0.41 16.73
C LYS A 93 -8.35 -1.12 15.62
N MET A 94 -7.96 -0.94 14.36
CA MET A 94 -8.68 -1.50 13.22
C MET A 94 -7.69 -2.06 12.20
N VAL A 95 -8.02 -3.23 11.66
CA VAL A 95 -7.32 -3.84 10.54
C VAL A 95 -8.34 -4.30 9.50
N ILE A 96 -7.97 -4.22 8.23
CA ILE A 96 -8.76 -4.77 7.13
C ILE A 96 -7.95 -5.92 6.54
N VAL A 97 -8.53 -7.11 6.55
CA VAL A 97 -7.92 -8.33 6.03
C VAL A 97 -8.86 -8.98 5.03
N ARG A 98 -8.31 -9.60 3.98
CA ARG A 98 -9.12 -10.32 2.98
C ARG A 98 -9.31 -11.79 3.36
N ASP A 99 -8.20 -12.51 3.43
CA ASP A 99 -8.18 -13.97 3.67
C ASP A 99 -7.26 -14.36 4.83
N MET A 100 -6.56 -13.39 5.42
CA MET A 100 -5.68 -13.61 6.57
C MET A 100 -6.45 -13.52 7.88
N TRP A 101 -5.90 -14.11 8.94
CA TRP A 101 -6.37 -14.00 10.33
C TRP A 101 -7.74 -14.64 10.62
N LEU A 102 -8.36 -15.30 9.63
CA LEU A 102 -9.53 -16.17 9.82
C LEU A 102 -9.17 -17.44 10.62
N THR A 103 -7.94 -17.94 10.47
CA THR A 103 -7.39 -19.09 11.22
C THR A 103 -6.08 -18.71 11.91
N GLY A 104 -5.79 -19.34 13.06
CA GLY A 104 -4.53 -19.17 13.78
C GLY A 104 -4.26 -17.81 14.43
N PHE A 105 -5.09 -16.78 14.20
CA PHE A 105 -4.93 -15.45 14.80
C PHE A 105 -5.87 -15.28 16.00
N ASP A 106 -5.32 -15.25 17.20
CA ASP A 106 -6.06 -15.02 18.45
C ASP A 106 -5.81 -13.61 18.98
N ALA A 107 -6.86 -12.81 19.06
CA ALA A 107 -6.85 -11.43 19.54
C ALA A 107 -8.06 -11.22 20.48
N PRO A 108 -7.92 -11.51 21.79
CA PRO A 108 -9.00 -11.36 22.77
C PRO A 108 -9.61 -9.95 22.82
N CYS A 109 -8.84 -8.93 22.45
CA CYS A 109 -9.29 -7.55 22.36
C CYS A 109 -10.24 -7.27 21.17
N ALA A 110 -10.34 -8.18 20.20
CA ALA A 110 -11.16 -7.99 19.00
C ALA A 110 -12.64 -8.28 19.31
N HIS A 111 -13.41 -7.22 19.58
CA HIS A 111 -14.83 -7.33 19.91
C HIS A 111 -15.74 -7.47 18.67
N THR A 112 -15.42 -6.76 17.58
CA THR A 112 -16.30 -6.65 16.40
C THR A 112 -15.56 -7.02 15.12
N MET A 113 -16.17 -7.85 14.28
CA MET A 113 -15.69 -8.17 12.94
C MET A 113 -16.77 -7.84 11.91
N TYR A 114 -16.42 -7.00 10.94
CA TYR A 114 -17.26 -6.75 9.77
C TYR A 114 -16.80 -7.66 8.63
N VAL A 115 -17.75 -8.22 7.89
CA VAL A 115 -17.46 -9.12 6.78
C VAL A 115 -18.12 -8.61 5.51
N ASP A 116 -17.29 -8.16 4.57
CA ASP A 116 -17.69 -7.66 3.25
C ASP A 116 -17.32 -8.65 2.13
N LYS A 117 -17.50 -9.95 2.40
CA LYS A 117 -17.28 -11.04 1.44
C LYS A 117 -18.20 -12.20 1.77
N ILE A 118 -18.82 -12.79 0.76
CA ILE A 118 -19.66 -13.98 0.96
C ILE A 118 -18.78 -15.13 1.45
N MET A 119 -18.93 -15.50 2.73
CA MET A 119 -18.26 -16.66 3.32
C MET A 119 -19.16 -17.90 3.22
N LYS A 120 -18.56 -19.05 2.94
CA LYS A 120 -19.28 -20.33 2.79
C LYS A 120 -18.53 -21.45 3.50
N GLY A 121 -19.29 -22.45 3.96
CA GLY A 121 -18.74 -23.67 4.57
C GLY A 121 -17.82 -23.37 5.75
N HIS A 122 -16.62 -23.97 5.73
CA HIS A 122 -15.66 -23.90 6.82
C HIS A 122 -15.20 -22.46 7.15
N ASN A 123 -15.00 -21.60 6.16
CA ASN A 123 -14.55 -20.21 6.38
C ASN A 123 -15.59 -19.39 7.17
N LEU A 124 -16.89 -19.61 6.92
CA LEU A 124 -17.97 -18.96 7.67
C LEU A 124 -17.98 -19.41 9.13
N MET A 125 -17.86 -20.72 9.36
CA MET A 125 -17.81 -21.29 10.71
C MET A 125 -16.60 -20.77 11.51
N GLN A 126 -15.43 -20.70 10.87
CA GLN A 126 -14.21 -20.17 11.48
C GLN A 126 -14.37 -18.69 11.87
N ALA A 127 -14.96 -17.89 10.99
CA ALA A 127 -15.19 -16.47 11.24
C ALA A 127 -16.20 -16.23 12.39
N ILE A 128 -17.35 -16.92 12.39
CA ILE A 128 -18.37 -16.77 13.46
C ILE A 128 -17.82 -17.18 14.82
N ALA A 129 -17.05 -18.27 14.88
CA ALA A 129 -16.48 -18.76 16.14
C ALA A 129 -15.49 -17.78 16.80
N ARG A 130 -14.99 -16.76 16.08
CA ARG A 130 -14.03 -15.78 16.61
C ARG A 130 -14.67 -14.66 17.40
N VAL A 131 -15.81 -14.14 16.94
CA VAL A 131 -16.50 -12.98 17.56
C VAL A 131 -17.30 -13.38 18.81
N ASN A 132 -17.51 -14.68 19.02
CA ASN A 132 -18.33 -15.22 20.11
C ASN A 132 -17.54 -15.73 21.32
N ARG A 133 -16.25 -15.39 21.47
CA ARG A 133 -15.55 -15.61 22.74
C ARG A 133 -15.96 -14.52 23.72
N VAL A 134 -17.12 -14.73 24.34
CA VAL A 134 -17.68 -13.89 25.42
C VAL A 134 -16.67 -13.86 26.56
N PHE A 135 -16.25 -12.67 26.98
CA PHE A 135 -15.59 -12.44 28.28
C PHE A 135 -16.61 -11.84 29.24
#